data_AF-A0A381ZGS8-F1
#
_entry.id   AF-A0A381ZGS8-F1
#
_cell.length_a   1.000
_cell.length_b   1.000
_cell.length_c   1.000
_cell.angle_alpha   90.00
_cell.angle_beta   90.00
_cell.angle_gamma   90.00
#
_symmetry.space_group_name_H-M   'P 1'
#
loop_
_entity.id
_entity.type
_entity.pdbx_description
1 polymer ?
#
loop_
_entity_poly.entity_id
_entity_poly.type
_entity_poly.pdbx_seq_one_letter_code
_entity_poly.pdbx_strand_id
1 'polypeptide(L)' 'MNLTEKDVAKPFVGVVSTWNEAAPCNIALMRQAQSVKKGVHLSGGTPREFCTITVTDGIAMGHEGMKSSLISRDVIADS' A
#
# COMPACT_ATOMS: atom_id res chain seq x y z
N MET A 1 8.18 15.85 6.04
CA MET A 1 8.98 14.92 5.22
C MET A 1 10.46 15.29 5.14
N ASN A 2 10.92 16.42 5.73
CA ASN A 2 12.33 16.82 5.95
C ASN A 2 13.34 16.25 4.94
N LEU A 3 13.07 16.43 3.64
CA LEU A 3 13.93 15.95 2.57
C LEU A 3 15.09 16.92 2.40
N THR A 4 16.30 16.39 2.28
CA THR A 4 17.45 17.19 1.85
C THR A 4 17.46 17.31 0.33
N GLU A 5 18.20 18.28 -0.22
CA GLU A 5 18.42 18.38 -1.67
C GLU A 5 18.97 17.08 -2.26
N LYS A 6 19.83 16.38 -1.51
CA LYS A 6 20.37 15.07 -1.89
C LYS A 6 19.31 14.00 -1.99
N ASP A 7 18.25 14.06 -1.17
CA ASP A 7 17.15 13.09 -1.25
C ASP A 7 16.19 13.41 -2.40
N VAL A 8 16.03 14.69 -2.76
CA VAL A 8 15.26 15.11 -3.94
C VAL A 8 15.97 14.72 -5.23
N ALA A 9 17.30 14.70 -5.23
CA ALA A 9 18.10 14.26 -6.38
C ALA A 9 18.10 12.74 -6.63
N LYS A 10 17.65 11.93 -5.65
CA LYS A 10 17.54 10.46 -5.79
C LYS A 10 16.24 10.07 -6.49
N PRO A 11 16.16 8.89 -7.14
CA PRO A 11 14.91 8.36 -7.65
C PRO A 11 13.86 8.21 -6.55
N PHE A 12 12.67 8.77 -6.76
CA PHE A 12 11.52 8.53 -5.90
C PHE A 12 10.94 7.15 -6.20
N VAL A 13 10.62 6.39 -5.14
CA VAL A 13 9.98 5.08 -5.26
C VAL A 13 8.72 5.06 -4.41
N GLY A 14 7.57 4.91 -5.06
CA GLY A 14 6.30 4.66 -4.39
C GLY A 14 6.32 3.29 -3.71
N VAL A 15 6.06 3.25 -2.41
CA VAL A 15 5.88 2.01 -1.65
C VAL A 15 4.41 1.93 -1.28
N VAL A 16 3.65 1.22 -2.11
CA VAL A 16 2.19 1.13 -1.97
C VAL A 16 1.84 -0.12 -1.20
N SER A 17 0.91 0.01 -0.26
CA SER A 17 0.30 -1.12 0.42
C SER A 17 -1.22 -1.03 0.40
N THR A 18 -1.89 -2.14 0.64
CA THR A 18 -3.33 -2.20 0.92
C THR A 18 -3.59 -2.48 2.41
N TRP A 19 -2.71 -1.98 3.29
CA TRP A 19 -2.82 -2.23 4.73
C TRP A 19 -4.14 -1.70 5.28
N ASN A 20 -4.80 -2.53 6.08
CA ASN A 20 -5.91 -2.13 6.94
C ASN A 20 -6.07 -3.13 8.10
N GLU A 21 -6.95 -2.78 9.03
CA GLU A 21 -7.29 -3.61 10.20
C GLU A 21 -8.63 -4.34 10.03
N ALA A 22 -9.25 -4.26 8.85
CA ALA A 22 -10.57 -4.85 8.59
C ALA A 22 -10.53 -6.38 8.53
N ALA A 23 -9.39 -6.96 8.13
CA ALA A 23 -9.21 -8.39 8.00
C ALA A 23 -7.75 -8.82 8.13
N PRO A 24 -7.47 -10.06 8.56
CA PRO A 24 -6.11 -10.53 8.83
C PRO A 24 -5.20 -10.55 7.61
N CYS A 25 -5.76 -10.62 6.39
CA CYS A 25 -5.00 -10.70 5.15
C CYS A 25 -4.07 -9.50 4.90
N ASN A 26 -4.38 -8.31 5.43
CA ASN A 26 -3.66 -7.08 5.12
C ASN A 26 -2.87 -6.48 6.30
N ILE A 27 -3.03 -6.99 7.52
CA ILE A 27 -2.46 -6.39 8.74
C ILE A 27 -0.93 -6.34 8.70
N ALA A 28 -0.28 -7.36 8.12
CA ALA A 28 1.18 -7.43 8.04
C ALA A 28 1.78 -6.44 7.03
N LEU A 29 0.98 -5.88 6.12
CA LEU A 29 1.47 -5.07 5.00
C LEU A 29 2.14 -3.76 5.46
N MET A 30 1.72 -3.17 6.59
CA MET A 30 2.38 -1.99 7.15
C MET A 30 3.84 -2.29 7.54
N ARG A 31 4.07 -3.42 8.23
CA ARG A 31 5.43 -3.85 8.60
C ARG A 31 6.29 -4.16 7.38
N GLN A 32 5.69 -4.78 6.37
CA GLN A 32 6.37 -5.08 5.12
C GLN A 32 6.72 -3.80 4.36
N ALA A 33 5.81 -2.83 4.29
CA ALA A 33 6.06 -1.51 3.69
C ALA A 33 7.24 -0.80 4.36
N GLN A 34 7.34 -0.81 5.70
CA GLN A 34 8.52 -0.26 6.40
C GLN A 34 9.83 -0.95 6.01
N SER A 35 9.78 -2.28 5.83
CA SER A 35 10.95 -3.06 5.40
C SER A 35 11.36 -2.72 3.97
N VAL A 36 10.40 -2.55 3.06
CA VAL A 36 10.62 -2.12 1.67
C VAL A 36 11.22 -0.70 1.62
N LYS A 37 10.67 0.25 2.39
CA LYS A 37 11.21 1.62 2.47
C LYS A 37 12.67 1.63 2.91
N LYS A 38 13.03 0.80 3.91
CA LYS A 38 14.41 0.65 4.34
C LYS A 38 15.29 0.15 3.19
N GLY A 39 14.83 -0.85 2.44
CA GLY A 39 15.53 -1.36 1.25
C GLY A 39 15.75 -0.28 0.19
N VAL A 40 14.70 0.43 -0.21
CA VAL A 40 14.78 1.54 -1.17
C VAL A 40 15.81 2.59 -0.72
N HIS A 41 15.75 3.00 0.56
CA HIS A 41 16.68 3.99 1.09
C HIS A 41 18.14 3.51 1.04
N LEU A 42 18.40 2.27 1.46
CA LEU A 42 19.74 1.67 1.41
C LEU A 42 20.26 1.49 -0.01
N SER A 43 19.38 1.30 -0.99
CA SER A 43 19.70 1.22 -2.42
C SER A 43 19.81 2.59 -3.10
N GLY A 44 19.78 3.70 -2.35
CA GLY A 44 19.97 5.05 -2.90
C GLY A 44 18.71 5.69 -3.49
N GLY A 45 17.52 5.17 -3.20
CA GLY A 45 16.24 5.80 -3.56
C GLY A 45 15.63 6.63 -2.41
N THR A 46 14.59 7.39 -2.74
CA THR A 46 13.77 8.15 -1.80
C THR A 46 12.37 7.51 -1.71
N PRO A 47 12.12 6.65 -0.72
CA PRO A 47 10.87 5.89 -0.63
C PRO A 47 9.70 6.76 -0.18
N ARG A 48 8.60 6.80 -0.91
CA ARG A 48 7.35 7.50 -0.57
C ARG A 48 6.25 6.48 -0.35
N GLU A 49 5.83 6.33 0.89
CA GLU A 49 4.77 5.38 1.25
C GLU A 49 3.40 6.03 1.11
N PHE A 50 2.47 5.28 0.56
CA PHE A 50 1.04 5.58 0.62
C PHE A 50 0.24 4.27 0.62
N CYS A 51 -1.05 4.39 0.92
CA CYS A 51 -1.95 3.25 1.05
C CYS A 51 -3.13 3.42 0.09
N THR A 52 -3.59 2.32 -0.50
CA THR A 52 -4.88 2.25 -1.20
C THR A 52 -5.81 1.26 -0.50
N ILE A 53 -7.08 1.26 -0.90
CA ILE A 53 -8.14 0.45 -0.32
C ILE A 53 -7.95 -1.03 -0.66
N THR A 54 -8.68 -1.87 0.07
CA THR A 54 -8.95 -3.25 -0.32
C THR A 54 -10.21 -3.71 0.42
N VAL A 55 -10.82 -4.77 -0.12
CA VAL A 55 -12.02 -5.41 0.43
C VAL A 55 -11.67 -6.81 0.89
N THR A 56 -12.49 -7.38 1.75
CA THR A 56 -12.29 -8.75 2.25
C THR A 56 -13.42 -9.62 1.76
N ASP A 57 -13.15 -10.43 0.74
CA ASP A 57 -14.14 -11.33 0.15
C ASP A 57 -14.79 -12.20 1.22
N GLY A 58 -13.99 -12.83 2.10
CA GLY A 58 -14.51 -13.68 3.17
C GLY A 58 -15.53 -13.01 4.11
N ILE A 59 -15.43 -11.70 4.32
CA ILE A 59 -16.41 -10.94 5.11
C ILE A 59 -17.62 -10.56 4.25
N ALA A 60 -17.40 -10.20 2.98
CA ALA A 60 -18.45 -9.79 2.05
C ALA A 60 -19.29 -10.96 1.50
N MET A 61 -18.79 -12.20 1.55
CA MET A 61 -19.45 -13.40 1.04
C MET A 61 -20.88 -13.53 1.58
N GLY A 62 -21.85 -13.76 0.68
CA GLY A 62 -23.25 -13.97 1.03
C GLY A 62 -24.05 -12.69 1.32
N HIS A 63 -23.45 -11.51 1.19
CA HIS A 63 -24.09 -10.22 1.46
C HIS A 63 -23.93 -9.27 0.25
N GLU A 64 -24.69 -8.17 0.27
CA GLU A 64 -24.65 -7.12 -0.77
C GLU A 64 -23.25 -6.52 -0.98
N GLY A 65 -22.38 -6.59 0.04
CA GLY A 65 -20.98 -6.15 -0.06
C GLY A 65 -20.15 -6.88 -1.11
N MET A 66 -20.55 -8.10 -1.52
CA MET A 66 -19.84 -8.84 -2.57
C MET A 66 -19.88 -8.11 -3.93
N LYS A 67 -20.86 -7.22 -4.14
CA LYS A 67 -20.93 -6.35 -5.32
C LYS A 67 -19.71 -5.42 -5.43
N SER A 68 -19.04 -5.14 -4.33
CA SER A 68 -17.85 -4.29 -4.28
C SER A 68 -16.53 -5.05 -4.45
N SER A 69 -16.54 -6.39 -4.48
CA SER A 69 -15.30 -7.21 -4.53
C SER A 69 -14.53 -7.00 -5.85
N LEU A 70 -15.12 -7.37 -6.98
CA LEU A 70 -14.38 -7.35 -8.26
C LEU A 70 -14.00 -5.93 -8.70
N ILE A 71 -14.88 -4.95 -8.50
CA ILE A 71 -14.62 -3.57 -8.88
C ILE A 71 -13.51 -2.92 -8.04
N SER A 72 -13.24 -3.43 -6.82
CA SER A 72 -12.14 -2.89 -6.01
C SER A 72 -10.79 -3.08 -6.70
N ARG A 73 -10.64 -4.07 -7.58
CA ARG A 73 -9.42 -4.26 -8.38
C ARG A 73 -9.11 -3.03 -9.25
N ASP A 74 -10.13 -2.52 -9.94
CA ASP A 74 -9.95 -1.39 -10.86
C ASP A 74 -9.76 -0.09 -10.05
N VAL A 75 -10.47 0.06 -8.92
CA VAL A 75 -10.25 1.16 -7.97
C VAL A 75 -8.82 1.15 -7.41
N ILE A 76 -8.27 -0.02 -7.07
CA ILE A 76 -6.87 -0.15 -6.60
C ILE A 76 -5.89 0.26 -7.71
N ALA A 77 -6.18 -0.09 -8.97
CA ALA A 77 -5.33 0.27 -10.10
C ALA A 77 -5.35 1.79 -10.39
N ASP A 78 -6.50 2.44 -10.19
CA ASP A 78 -6.69 3.88 -10.42
C ASP A 78 -6.17 4.78 -9.28
N SER A 79 -5.89 4.20 -8.10
CA SER A 79 -5.53 4.93 -6.86
C SER A 79 -4.12 5.53 -6.83
#